data_AF-A0A163LRB8-F1
#
_entry.id   AF-A0A163LRB8-F1
#
_cell.length_a   1.000
_cell.length_b   1.000
_cell.length_c   1.000
_cell.angle_alpha   90.00
_cell.angle_beta   90.00
_cell.angle_gamma   90.00
#
_symmetry.space_group_name_H-M   'P 1'
#
loop_
_entity.id
_entity.type
_entity.pdbx_description
1 polymer ?
#
loop_
_entity_poly.entity_id
_entity_poly.type
_entity_poly.pdbx_seq_one_letter_code
_entity_poly.pdbx_strand_id
1 'polypeptide(L)'
;MAGNVCANVDQIRRQGRWNNTTINGAYLTNLPRELVRSMADFPTYDRFFDLARAALNSPISLCKKLFPAIGEWHDRLAAKELSPGDPIQPTVAENAFVQVIMMFREIFIQDSVLMMEVHPCYPARQHSIFSNPAYLSFKRDMLQIETQEHDPVHTILQQ
;
A
#
# COMPACT_ATOMS: atom_id res chain seq x y z
N MET A 1 -44.36 -9.12 -12.58
CA MET A 1 -42.95 -8.91 -12.19
C MET A 1 -42.21 -8.42 -13.41
N ALA A 2 -41.86 -7.13 -13.45
CA ALA A 2 -41.12 -6.55 -14.56
C ALA A 2 -39.62 -6.77 -14.33
N GLY A 3 -38.98 -7.53 -15.21
CA GLY A 3 -37.53 -7.71 -15.20
C GLY A 3 -36.85 -6.35 -15.37
N ASN A 4 -35.88 -6.05 -14.53
CA ASN A 4 -35.07 -4.85 -14.63
C ASN A 4 -34.27 -4.90 -15.94
N VAL A 5 -34.77 -4.25 -16.99
CA VAL A 5 -34.08 -4.12 -18.26
C VAL A 5 -32.96 -3.10 -18.05
N CYS A 6 -31.82 -3.57 -17.55
CA CYS A 6 -30.61 -2.74 -17.52
C CYS A 6 -30.26 -2.28 -18.95
N ALA A 7 -29.80 -1.03 -19.08
CA ALA A 7 -29.43 -0.45 -20.35
C ALA A 7 -28.36 -1.29 -21.06
N ASN A 8 -28.51 -1.47 -22.37
CA ASN A 8 -27.59 -2.26 -23.20
C ASN A 8 -26.17 -1.64 -23.15
N VAL A 9 -25.16 -2.46 -22.89
CA VAL A 9 -23.75 -2.06 -22.78
C VAL A 9 -23.27 -1.28 -24.01
N ASP A 10 -23.74 -1.65 -25.21
CA ASP A 10 -23.37 -0.95 -26.44
C ASP A 10 -24.04 0.43 -26.55
N GLN A 11 -25.21 0.61 -25.94
CA GLN A 11 -25.87 1.92 -25.85
C GLN A 11 -25.17 2.84 -24.84
N ILE A 12 -24.74 2.31 -23.69
CA ILE A 12 -23.94 3.04 -22.68
C ILE A 12 -22.61 3.52 -23.29
N ARG A 13 -21.91 2.62 -24.02
CA ARG A 13 -20.64 2.94 -24.69
C ARG A 13 -20.77 4.06 -25.71
N ARG A 14 -21.84 4.05 -26.52
CA ARG A 14 -22.09 5.06 -27.56
C ARG A 14 -22.53 6.41 -27.00
N GLN A 15 -23.37 6.44 -25.96
CA GLN A 15 -23.86 7.70 -25.39
C GLN A 15 -22.83 8.42 -24.53
N GLY A 16 -22.03 7.70 -23.74
CA GLY A 16 -21.06 8.36 -22.87
C GLY A 16 -19.69 8.62 -23.53
N ARG A 17 -19.46 8.19 -24.78
CA ARG A 17 -18.11 8.12 -25.39
C ARG A 17 -17.09 7.34 -24.54
N TRP A 18 -17.56 6.25 -23.90
CA TRP A 18 -16.77 5.35 -23.04
C TRP A 18 -15.90 4.43 -23.91
N ASN A 19 -14.96 5.02 -24.64
CA ASN A 19 -13.88 4.28 -25.30
C ASN A 19 -12.97 3.70 -24.20
N ASN A 20 -12.66 2.39 -24.24
CA ASN A 20 -11.68 1.75 -23.36
C ASN A 20 -10.39 2.56 -23.26
N THR A 21 -9.91 3.19 -24.34
CA THR A 21 -8.70 4.03 -24.33
C THR A 21 -8.87 5.29 -23.49
N THR A 22 -10.02 5.95 -23.54
CA THR A 22 -10.29 7.21 -22.80
C THR A 22 -10.59 6.94 -21.33
N ILE A 23 -11.33 5.88 -21.02
CA ILE A 23 -11.54 5.43 -19.63
C ILE A 23 -10.25 4.97 -18.98
N ASN A 24 -9.49 4.13 -19.68
CA ASN A 24 -8.23 3.63 -19.15
C ASN A 24 -7.26 4.80 -18.96
N GLY A 25 -7.12 5.72 -19.93
CA GLY A 25 -6.15 6.81 -19.86
C GLY A 25 -6.54 8.03 -19.01
N ALA A 26 -7.82 8.37 -18.88
CA ALA A 26 -8.27 9.59 -18.21
C ALA A 26 -8.90 9.35 -16.82
N TYR A 27 -9.46 8.17 -16.56
CA TYR A 27 -10.19 7.90 -15.32
C TYR A 27 -9.66 6.72 -14.51
N LEU A 28 -9.11 5.68 -15.16
CA LEU A 28 -8.58 4.51 -14.45
C LEU A 28 -7.07 4.56 -14.19
N THR A 29 -6.27 5.25 -15.01
CA THR A 29 -4.82 5.30 -14.79
C THR A 29 -4.37 6.37 -13.81
N ASN A 30 -5.05 7.51 -13.72
CA ASN A 30 -4.55 8.62 -12.92
C ASN A 30 -5.68 9.34 -12.19
N LEU A 31 -5.79 9.12 -10.88
CA LEU A 31 -6.52 10.03 -10.01
C LEU A 31 -5.72 11.34 -9.90
N PRO A 32 -6.35 12.52 -10.01
CA PRO A 32 -5.66 13.79 -9.81
C PRO A 32 -4.97 13.78 -8.44
N ARG A 33 -3.66 14.09 -8.40
CA ARG A 33 -2.89 14.08 -7.15
C ARG A 33 -3.54 14.97 -6.09
N GLU A 34 -4.06 16.12 -6.49
CA GLU A 34 -4.82 17.05 -5.63
C GLU A 34 -6.09 16.42 -5.04
N LEU A 35 -6.81 15.62 -5.81
CA LEU A 35 -8.00 14.90 -5.34
C LEU A 35 -7.61 13.85 -4.29
N VAL A 36 -6.63 13.00 -4.60
CA VAL A 36 -6.15 11.97 -3.65
C VAL A 36 -5.64 12.61 -2.37
N ARG A 37 -4.91 13.74 -2.47
CA ARG A 37 -4.45 14.53 -1.32
C ARG A 37 -5.61 15.03 -0.47
N SER A 38 -6.58 15.69 -1.09
CA SER A 38 -7.75 16.22 -0.39
C SER A 38 -8.56 15.13 0.30
N MET A 39 -8.62 13.91 -0.27
CA MET A 39 -9.31 12.78 0.36
C MET A 39 -8.51 12.13 1.49
N ALA A 40 -7.20 12.36 1.55
CA ALA A 40 -6.31 11.89 2.61
C ALA A 40 -5.99 13.00 3.63
N ASP A 41 -6.83 14.04 3.68
CA ASP A 41 -6.72 15.20 4.58
C ASP A 41 -5.39 15.98 4.49
N PHE A 42 -4.66 15.83 3.37
CA PHE A 42 -3.47 16.64 3.10
C PHE A 42 -3.84 17.99 2.47
N PRO A 43 -3.05 19.05 2.75
CA PRO A 43 -3.19 20.31 2.04
C PRO A 43 -3.07 20.10 0.52
N THR A 44 -3.90 20.81 -0.25
CA THR A 44 -3.91 20.70 -1.72
C THR A 44 -2.69 21.38 -2.38
N TYR A 45 -1.96 22.23 -1.66
CA TYR A 45 -0.80 22.99 -2.12
C TYR A 45 0.54 22.29 -1.86
N ASP A 46 1.52 22.60 -2.71
CA ASP A 46 2.68 21.74 -3.02
C ASP A 46 3.85 21.76 -1.99
N ARG A 47 3.62 21.98 -0.70
CA ARG A 47 4.74 22.30 0.23
C ARG A 47 4.80 21.60 1.60
N PHE A 48 3.79 20.85 2.02
CA PHE A 48 3.84 20.13 3.30
C PHE A 48 3.45 18.68 3.10
N PHE A 49 4.46 17.86 2.78
CA PHE A 49 4.32 16.44 2.57
C PHE A 49 5.41 15.74 3.37
N ASP A 50 5.14 15.50 4.64
CA ASP A 50 6.00 14.64 5.40
C ASP A 50 5.17 13.72 6.27
N LEU A 51 5.42 12.43 6.10
CA LEU A 51 5.05 11.45 7.09
C LEU A 51 6.37 11.20 7.80
N ALA A 52 6.53 11.69 9.04
CA ALA A 52 7.77 11.54 9.79
C ALA A 52 8.23 10.07 9.83
N ARG A 53 7.27 9.15 9.93
CA ARG A 53 7.46 7.70 9.78
C ARG A 53 8.14 7.20 8.50
N ALA A 54 8.07 7.94 7.39
CA ALA A 54 8.71 7.61 6.13
C ALA A 54 10.23 7.90 6.14
N ALA A 55 10.74 8.64 7.12
CA ALA A 55 12.17 8.90 7.27
C ALA A 55 12.98 7.64 7.64
N LEU A 56 12.32 6.58 8.12
CA LEU A 56 12.95 5.30 8.44
C LEU A 56 12.49 4.19 7.49
N ASN A 57 13.48 3.61 6.81
CA ASN A 57 13.29 2.38 6.06
C ASN A 57 13.02 1.22 7.02
N SER A 58 11.94 0.47 6.79
CA SER A 58 11.67 -0.73 7.59
C SER A 58 12.75 -1.80 7.35
N PRO A 59 13.22 -2.52 8.39
CA PRO A 59 14.20 -3.58 8.20
C PRO A 59 13.68 -4.65 7.25
N ILE A 60 14.33 -4.83 6.09
CA ILE A 60 13.88 -5.79 5.05
C ILE A 60 13.70 -7.21 5.60
N SER A 61 14.59 -7.63 6.50
CA SER A 61 14.52 -8.93 7.17
C SER A 61 13.27 -9.10 8.04
N LEU A 62 12.74 -8.00 8.57
CA LEU A 62 11.51 -7.96 9.35
C LEU A 62 10.29 -7.94 8.42
N CYS A 63 10.30 -7.11 7.37
CA CYS A 63 9.24 -7.08 6.36
C CYS A 63 9.00 -8.45 5.71
N LYS A 64 10.08 -9.20 5.42
CA LYS A 64 9.99 -10.56 4.85
C LYS A 64 9.29 -11.57 5.76
N LYS A 65 9.19 -11.32 7.08
CA LYS A 65 8.46 -12.18 8.01
C LYS A 65 6.94 -11.97 7.96
N LEU A 66 6.48 -10.85 7.43
CA LEU A 66 5.06 -10.61 7.20
C LEU A 66 4.63 -11.25 5.89
N PHE A 67 3.58 -12.06 5.92
CA PHE A 67 3.07 -12.78 4.74
C PHE A 67 4.16 -13.49 3.93
N PRO A 68 5.03 -14.35 4.50
CA PRO A 68 6.30 -14.78 3.87
C PRO A 68 6.18 -15.26 2.42
N ALA A 69 5.11 -16.02 2.12
CA ALA A 69 4.82 -16.57 0.80
C ALA A 69 4.76 -15.53 -0.32
N ILE A 70 4.41 -14.27 -0.02
CA ILE A 70 4.31 -13.20 -1.02
C ILE A 70 5.65 -12.92 -1.72
N GLY A 71 6.78 -13.13 -1.03
CA GLY A 71 8.10 -12.98 -1.67
C GLY A 71 8.34 -14.06 -2.71
N GLU A 72 8.02 -15.31 -2.39
CA GLU A 72 8.11 -16.44 -3.33
C GLU A 72 7.18 -16.23 -4.52
N TRP A 73 5.92 -15.80 -4.27
CA TRP A 73 4.96 -15.55 -5.33
C TRP A 73 5.40 -14.43 -6.27
N HIS A 74 6.01 -13.36 -5.74
CA HIS A 74 6.58 -12.29 -6.55
C HIS A 74 7.66 -12.83 -7.51
N ASP A 75 8.59 -13.62 -7.00
CA ASP A 75 9.71 -14.15 -7.79
C ASP A 75 9.21 -15.15 -8.86
N ARG A 76 8.26 -16.03 -8.49
CA ARG A 76 7.66 -17.01 -9.43
C ARG A 76 6.84 -16.33 -10.52
N LEU A 77 6.09 -15.28 -10.20
CA LEU A 77 5.37 -14.48 -11.17
C LEU A 77 6.32 -13.78 -12.14
N ALA A 78 7.41 -13.20 -11.64
CA ALA A 78 8.42 -12.54 -12.45
C ALA A 78 9.16 -13.53 -13.39
N ALA A 79 9.47 -14.72 -12.89
CA ALA A 79 10.11 -15.79 -13.66
C ALA A 79 9.15 -16.53 -14.61
N LYS A 80 7.83 -16.31 -14.48
CA LYS A 80 6.77 -17.05 -15.18
C LYS A 80 6.82 -18.57 -14.91
N GLU A 81 7.27 -18.95 -13.73
CA GLU A 81 7.42 -20.34 -13.28
C GLU A 81 6.18 -20.79 -12.48
N LEU A 82 5.02 -20.76 -13.14
CA LEU A 82 3.75 -21.19 -12.56
C LEU A 82 3.25 -22.48 -13.23
N SER A 83 2.84 -23.43 -12.41
CA SER A 83 2.22 -24.68 -12.79
C SER A 83 0.69 -24.53 -12.85
N PRO A 84 -0.01 -25.29 -13.72
CA PRO A 84 -1.48 -25.22 -13.82
C PRO A 84 -2.27 -25.49 -12.53
N GLY A 85 -1.63 -26.09 -11.51
CA GLY A 85 -2.22 -26.33 -10.19
C GLY A 85 -1.90 -25.28 -9.13
N ASP A 86 -1.15 -24.24 -9.48
CA ASP A 86 -0.82 -23.17 -8.52
C ASP A 86 -2.03 -22.29 -8.21
N PRO A 87 -2.14 -21.78 -6.97
CA PRO A 87 -3.23 -20.90 -6.55
C PRO A 87 -3.17 -19.50 -7.16
N ILE A 88 -2.08 -19.14 -7.86
CA ILE A 88 -1.87 -17.84 -8.49
C ILE A 88 -1.61 -18.04 -9.99
N GLN A 89 -2.08 -17.10 -10.80
CA GLN A 89 -1.89 -17.05 -12.25
C GLN A 89 -1.01 -15.84 -12.65
N PRO A 90 -0.40 -15.84 -13.83
CA PRO A 90 0.44 -14.73 -14.31
C PRO A 90 -0.43 -13.58 -14.87
N THR A 91 -1.40 -13.10 -14.09
CA THR A 91 -2.30 -12.01 -14.50
C THR A 91 -1.81 -10.66 -14.00
N VAL A 92 -2.25 -9.58 -14.65
CA VAL A 92 -1.93 -8.20 -14.20
C VAL A 92 -2.44 -7.96 -12.78
N ALA A 93 -3.62 -8.48 -12.45
CA ALA A 93 -4.24 -8.31 -11.15
C ALA A 93 -3.45 -8.99 -10.03
N GLU A 94 -2.98 -10.22 -10.24
CA GLU A 94 -2.20 -10.95 -9.23
C GLU A 94 -0.81 -10.37 -9.04
N ASN A 95 -0.16 -9.93 -10.12
CA ASN A 95 1.08 -9.17 -10.04
C ASN A 95 0.91 -7.89 -9.20
N ALA A 96 -0.12 -7.09 -9.50
CA ALA A 96 -0.42 -5.88 -8.76
C ALA A 96 -0.77 -6.17 -7.29
N PHE A 97 -1.54 -7.22 -7.03
CA PHE A 97 -1.90 -7.63 -5.67
C PHE A 97 -0.65 -8.00 -4.85
N VAL A 98 0.24 -8.82 -5.41
CA VAL A 98 1.51 -9.18 -4.75
C VAL A 98 2.35 -7.95 -4.45
N GLN A 99 2.46 -7.00 -5.39
CA GLN A 99 3.16 -5.74 -5.17
C GLN A 99 2.53 -4.90 -4.05
N VAL A 100 1.20 -4.80 -4.02
CA VAL A 100 0.48 -4.09 -2.94
C VAL A 100 0.76 -4.72 -1.59
N ILE A 101 0.76 -6.06 -1.49
CA ILE A 101 1.09 -6.73 -0.23
C ILE A 101 2.56 -6.49 0.14
N MET A 102 3.48 -6.46 -0.82
CA MET A 102 4.89 -6.12 -0.55
C MET A 102 5.05 -4.72 0.02
N MET A 103 4.39 -3.72 -0.57
CA MET A 103 4.36 -2.35 -0.06
C MET A 103 3.69 -2.28 1.32
N PHE A 104 2.61 -3.04 1.51
CA PHE A 104 1.88 -3.10 2.77
C PHE A 104 2.74 -3.65 3.92
N ARG A 105 3.69 -4.57 3.65
CA ARG A 105 4.60 -5.08 4.70
C ARG A 105 5.38 -3.96 5.38
N GLU A 106 5.86 -2.99 4.60
CA GLU A 106 6.63 -1.86 5.10
C GLU A 106 5.74 -0.89 5.89
N ILE A 107 4.63 -0.47 5.28
CA ILE A 107 3.65 0.43 5.90
C ILE A 107 3.14 -0.17 7.22
N PHE A 108 2.85 -1.47 7.24
CA PHE A 108 2.39 -2.16 8.44
C PHE A 108 3.44 -2.15 9.55
N ILE A 109 4.73 -2.38 9.26
CA ILE A 109 5.79 -2.32 10.28
C ILE A 109 5.91 -0.90 10.84
N GLN A 110 5.93 0.12 9.97
CA GLN A 110 5.97 1.52 10.39
C GLN A 110 4.78 1.88 11.29
N ASP A 111 3.55 1.59 10.85
CA ASP A 111 2.34 2.00 11.55
C ASP A 111 2.04 1.15 12.79
N SER A 112 2.54 -0.10 12.82
CA SER A 112 2.36 -0.97 13.99
C SER A 112 3.02 -0.41 15.24
N VAL A 113 4.07 0.42 15.11
CA VAL A 113 4.72 1.09 16.24
C VAL A 113 3.72 2.01 16.95
N LEU A 114 3.09 2.91 16.21
CA LEU A 114 2.11 3.86 16.73
C LEU A 114 0.83 3.16 17.20
N MET A 115 0.34 2.20 16.41
CA MET A 115 -0.83 1.39 16.77
C MET A 115 -0.65 0.68 18.13
N MET A 116 0.56 0.24 18.45
CA MET A 116 0.86 -0.42 19.73
C MET A 116 0.96 0.53 20.91
N GLU A 117 1.35 1.78 20.68
CA GLU A 117 1.33 2.81 21.72
C GLU A 117 -0.11 3.24 22.04
N VAL A 118 -0.93 3.44 21.01
CA VAL A 118 -2.31 3.90 21.16
C VAL A 118 -3.24 2.79 21.67
N HIS A 119 -2.99 1.53 21.28
CA HIS A 119 -3.84 0.39 21.65
C HIS A 119 -3.04 -0.74 22.33
N PRO A 120 -2.67 -0.60 23.62
CA PRO A 120 -1.84 -1.59 24.33
C PRO A 120 -2.43 -3.00 24.38
N CYS A 121 -3.76 -3.12 24.29
CA CYS A 121 -4.52 -4.38 24.35
C CYS A 121 -4.80 -5.02 22.98
N TYR A 122 -4.19 -4.54 21.90
CA TYR A 122 -4.46 -5.04 20.55
C TYR A 122 -4.00 -6.50 20.37
N PRO A 123 -4.87 -7.44 19.93
CA PRO A 123 -4.53 -8.87 19.85
C PRO A 123 -3.31 -9.19 18.99
N ALA A 124 -3.07 -8.41 17.92
CA ALA A 124 -1.93 -8.66 17.04
C ALA A 124 -0.59 -8.56 17.77
N ARG A 125 -0.50 -7.81 18.89
CA ARG A 125 0.71 -7.67 19.71
C ARG A 125 1.27 -9.00 20.20
N GLN A 126 0.43 -10.03 20.34
CA GLN A 126 0.86 -11.37 20.75
C GLN A 126 1.73 -12.06 19.69
N HIS A 127 1.71 -11.58 18.45
CA HIS A 127 2.51 -12.14 17.38
C HIS A 127 4.01 -11.95 17.64
N SER A 128 4.79 -13.01 17.42
CA SER A 128 6.23 -13.07 17.72
C SER A 128 7.07 -12.00 17.02
N ILE A 129 6.57 -11.46 15.91
CA ILE A 129 7.23 -10.36 15.18
C ILE A 129 7.44 -9.12 16.06
N PHE A 130 6.54 -8.86 17.00
CA PHE A 130 6.57 -7.67 17.85
C PHE A 130 7.48 -7.82 19.08
N SER A 131 7.89 -9.05 19.38
CA SER A 131 8.95 -9.35 20.34
C SER A 131 10.31 -9.51 19.66
N ASN A 132 10.40 -9.35 18.34
CA ASN A 132 11.64 -9.49 17.61
C ASN A 132 12.62 -8.36 17.98
N PRO A 133 13.91 -8.65 18.27
CA PRO A 133 14.90 -7.62 18.60
C PRO A 133 15.03 -6.52 17.53
N ALA A 134 14.91 -6.87 16.25
CA ALA A 134 14.95 -5.89 15.15
C ALA A 134 13.73 -4.97 15.17
N TYR A 135 12.54 -5.50 15.49
CA TYR A 135 11.34 -4.68 15.67
C TYR A 135 11.47 -3.76 16.89
N LEU A 136 11.97 -4.26 18.02
CA LEU A 136 12.15 -3.45 19.23
C LEU A 136 13.17 -2.31 19.02
N SER A 137 14.24 -2.56 18.25
CA SER A 137 15.17 -1.49 17.85
C SER A 137 14.49 -0.47 16.96
N PHE A 138 13.84 -0.93 15.90
CA PHE A 138 13.11 -0.06 14.96
C PHE A 138 12.04 0.79 15.66
N LYS A 139 11.28 0.19 16.58
CA LYS A 139 10.28 0.86 17.41
C LYS A 139 10.88 2.03 18.18
N ARG A 140 12.07 1.85 18.78
CA ARG A 140 12.75 2.91 19.54
C ARG A 140 13.08 4.09 18.64
N ASP A 141 13.69 3.80 17.49
CA ASP A 141 14.15 4.82 16.55
C ASP A 141 12.96 5.59 15.97
N MET A 142 11.88 4.88 15.65
CA MET A 142 10.63 5.45 15.14
C MET A 142 9.95 6.39 16.12
N LEU A 143 9.85 6.00 17.39
CA LEU A 143 9.26 6.87 18.42
C LEU A 143 10.09 8.14 18.62
N GLN A 144 11.42 8.08 18.45
CA GLN A 144 12.25 9.29 18.53
C GLN A 144 11.95 10.28 17.41
N ILE A 145 11.75 9.79 16.18
CA ILE A 145 11.42 10.64 15.02
C ILE A 145 10.06 11.31 15.19
N GLU A 146 9.05 10.57 15.63
CA GLU A 146 7.70 11.11 15.86
C GLU A 146 7.65 12.14 17.01
N THR A 147 8.53 12.02 18.02
CA THR A 147 8.61 13.01 19.10
C THR A 147 9.42 14.26 18.75
N GLN A 148 10.24 14.22 17.70
CA GLN A 148 10.98 15.39 17.25
C GLN A 148 10.08 16.26 16.39
N GLU A 149 9.95 17.54 16.74
CA GLU A 149 9.29 18.52 15.89
C GLU A 149 10.11 18.65 14.59
N HIS A 150 9.60 18.04 13.51
CA HIS A 150 10.26 18.06 12.21
C HIS A 150 9.90 19.34 11.48
N ASP A 151 10.90 20.19 11.22
CA ASP A 151 10.79 21.22 10.19
C ASP A 151 10.88 20.53 8.82
N PRO A 152 9.79 20.50 8.02
CA PRO A 152 9.73 19.77 6.75
C PRO A 152 10.73 20.27 5.70
N VAL A 153 11.40 21.40 5.93
CA VAL A 153 12.50 21.90 5.08
C VAL A 153 13.77 21.02 5.20
N HIS A 154 13.92 20.28 6.29
CA HIS A 154 15.13 19.51 6.59
C HIS A 154 15.01 17.99 6.37
N THR A 155 13.85 17.47 6.00
CA THR A 155 13.65 16.04 5.74
C THR A 155 14.25 15.66 4.39
N ILE A 156 15.34 14.88 4.41
CA ILE A 156 15.92 14.28 3.20
C ILE A 156 15.17 12.98 2.92
N LEU A 157 14.30 13.01 1.90
CA LEU A 157 13.69 11.80 1.35
C LEU A 157 14.80 10.94 0.70
N GLN A 158 15.05 9.75 1.24
CA GLN A 158 15.94 8.78 0.58
C GLN A 158 15.21 8.20 -0.63
N GLN A 159 15.81 8.37 -1.82
CA GLN A 159 15.33 7.82 -3.10
C GLN A 159 15.70 6.35 -3.25
#